data_AF-A0A5C4WXD3-F1
#
_entry.id   AF-A0A5C4WXD3-F1
#
_cell.length_a   1.000
_cell.length_b   1.000
_cell.length_c   1.000
_cell.angle_alpha   90.00
_cell.angle_beta   90.00
_cell.angle_gamma   90.00
#
_symmetry.space_group_name_H-M   'P 1'
#
loop_
_entity.id
_entity.type
_entity.pdbx_description
1 polymer ?
#
loop_
_entity_poly.entity_id
_entity_poly.type
_entity_poly.pdbx_seq_one_letter_code
_entity_poly.pdbx_strand_id
1 'polypeptide(L)'
;MVDVAWRGDHRQTFFQEGAVLPPPEDRADVFARYGNGDIAAARYDHGDGMAGLVGPHPEADQTWLDKAGIADPDRDDWNYAVPFVAALLD
;
A
#
# COMPACT_ATOMS: atom_id res chain seq x y z
N MET A 1 6.45 7.97 7.88
CA MET A 1 5.03 7.97 7.48
C MET A 1 4.89 8.74 6.19
N VAL A 2 4.01 8.29 5.31
CA VAL A 2 3.59 9.01 4.10
C VAL A 2 2.08 8.99 4.02
N ASP A 3 1.49 10.03 3.43
CA ASP A 3 0.05 10.06 3.16
C ASP A 3 -0.29 9.10 2.02
N VAL A 4 -1.22 8.18 2.28
CA VAL A 4 -1.69 7.18 1.33
C VAL A 4 -3.20 7.18 1.31
N ALA A 5 -3.78 7.41 0.14
CA ALA A 5 -5.21 7.28 -0.11
C ALA A 5 -5.52 5.83 -0.47
N TRP A 6 -5.97 5.03 0.51
CA TRP A 6 -6.47 3.68 0.34
C TRP A 6 -7.92 3.73 -0.10
N ARG A 7 -8.22 3.47 -1.38
CA ARG A 7 -9.57 3.61 -1.96
C ARG A 7 -10.25 4.95 -1.66
N GLY A 8 -9.47 6.01 -1.50
CA GLY A 8 -9.94 7.37 -1.19
C GLY A 8 -9.86 7.76 0.29
N ASP A 9 -9.64 6.80 1.19
CA ASP A 9 -9.44 7.06 2.61
C ASP A 9 -7.97 7.34 2.90
N HIS A 10 -7.67 8.55 3.36
CA HIS A 10 -6.30 8.99 3.65
C HIS A 10 -5.82 8.44 4.98
N ARG A 11 -4.69 7.73 4.94
CA ARG A 11 -4.00 7.14 6.09
C ARG A 11 -2.54 7.59 6.14
N GLN A 12 -2.02 7.79 7.33
CA GLN A 12 -0.59 7.88 7.53
C GLN A 12 -0.02 6.46 7.59
N THR A 13 0.62 6.02 6.50
CA THR A 13 1.17 4.66 6.45
C THR A 13 2.69 4.66 6.62
N PHE A 14 3.20 3.66 7.32
CA PHE A 14 4.64 3.47 7.48
C PHE A 14 5.31 3.31 6.12
N PHE A 15 6.49 3.88 5.97
CA PHE A 15 7.26 3.82 4.72
C PHE A 15 8.74 3.79 5.04
N GLN A 16 9.41 2.73 4.58
CA GLN A 16 10.84 2.57 4.68
C GLN A 16 11.31 1.94 3.37
N GLU A 17 12.00 2.72 2.55
CA GLU A 17 12.60 2.25 1.29
C GLU A 17 11.59 1.57 0.33
N GLY A 18 10.32 1.98 0.39
CA GLY A 18 9.26 1.44 -0.46
C GLY A 18 9.39 1.88 -1.92
N ALA A 19 8.87 1.08 -2.83
CA ALA A 19 8.93 1.36 -4.26
C ALA A 19 7.78 2.28 -4.72
N VAL A 20 8.06 3.14 -5.69
CA VAL A 20 7.02 3.71 -6.56
C VAL A 20 6.70 2.67 -7.63
N LEU A 21 5.42 2.37 -7.80
CA LEU A 21 4.97 1.33 -8.72
C LEU A 21 4.78 1.91 -10.13
N PRO A 22 5.16 1.17 -11.18
CA PRO A 22 5.07 1.67 -12.55
C PRO A 22 3.60 1.83 -13.00
N PRO A 23 3.34 2.69 -14.00
CA PRO A 23 2.07 2.66 -14.69
C PRO A 23 1.86 1.26 -15.31
N PRO A 24 0.63 0.72 -15.28
CA PRO A 24 0.37 -0.61 -15.81
C PRO A 24 0.49 -0.63 -17.35
N GLU A 25 1.14 -1.65 -17.89
CA GLU A 25 1.15 -1.92 -19.34
C GLU A 25 -0.15 -2.64 -19.77
N ASP A 26 -0.61 -3.57 -18.93
CA ASP A 26 -1.88 -4.30 -19.07
C ASP A 26 -2.93 -3.76 -18.09
N ARG A 27 -3.91 -4.59 -17.69
CA ARG A 27 -4.87 -4.24 -16.63
C ARG A 27 -4.16 -4.20 -15.27
N ALA A 28 -4.47 -3.17 -14.50
CA ALA A 28 -4.20 -3.15 -13.07
C ALA A 28 -5.37 -2.59 -12.27
N ASP A 29 -5.64 -3.22 -11.13
CA ASP A 29 -6.59 -2.73 -10.14
C ASP A 29 -5.80 -1.96 -9.06
N VAL A 30 -5.95 -0.64 -9.02
CA VAL A 30 -5.25 0.24 -8.08
C VAL A 30 -6.02 0.34 -6.77
N PHE A 31 -5.37 -0.03 -5.66
CA PHE A 31 -5.95 -0.02 -4.31
C PHE A 31 -5.57 1.22 -3.53
N ALA A 32 -4.37 1.75 -3.77
CA ALA A 32 -3.89 2.92 -3.04
C ALA A 32 -3.00 3.83 -3.89
N ARG A 33 -3.02 5.12 -3.57
CA ARG A 33 -2.13 6.13 -4.14
C ARG A 33 -1.45 6.92 -3.04
N TYR A 34 -0.19 7.27 -3.26
CA TYR A 34 0.48 8.27 -2.43
C TYR A 34 -0.20 9.63 -2.61
N GLY A 35 -0.01 10.54 -1.64
CA GLY A 35 -0.56 11.90 -1.72
C GLY A 35 -0.09 12.70 -2.95
N ASN A 36 1.00 12.29 -3.61
CA ASN A 36 1.47 12.87 -4.88
C ASN A 36 0.78 12.29 -6.14
N GLY A 37 -0.12 11.31 -5.99
CA GLY A 37 -0.86 10.65 -7.06
C GLY A 37 -0.25 9.34 -7.58
N ASP A 38 1.01 9.05 -7.23
CA ASP A 38 1.70 7.83 -7.64
C ASP A 38 1.02 6.59 -7.05
N ILE A 39 1.15 5.45 -7.73
CA ILE A 39 0.56 4.18 -7.26
C ILE A 39 1.34 3.68 -6.05
N ALA A 40 0.62 3.48 -4.93
CA ALA A 40 1.17 2.95 -3.68
C ALA A 40 0.88 1.46 -3.50
N ALA A 41 -0.26 0.98 -3.98
CA ALA A 41 -0.62 -0.44 -3.96
C ALA A 41 -1.51 -0.79 -5.16
N ALA A 42 -1.17 -1.84 -5.89
CA ALA A 42 -1.95 -2.33 -7.02
C ALA A 42 -1.74 -3.82 -7.29
N ARG A 43 -2.77 -4.45 -7.85
CA ARG A 43 -2.68 -5.75 -8.50
C ARG A 43 -2.48 -5.52 -10.00
N TYR A 44 -1.45 -6.13 -10.57
CA TYR A 44 -1.16 -6.11 -12.00
C TYR A 44 -1.46 -7.48 -12.59
N ASP A 45 -2.14 -7.52 -13.72
CA ASP A 45 -2.24 -8.72 -14.54
C ASP A 45 -1.03 -8.78 -15.49
N HIS A 46 -0.50 -9.98 -15.74
CA HIS A 46 0.60 -10.20 -16.70
C HIS A 46 0.48 -11.57 -17.34
N GLY A 47 0.14 -11.59 -18.64
CA GLY A 47 -0.22 -12.83 -19.33
C GLY A 47 -1.40 -13.54 -18.65
N ASP A 48 -1.21 -14.81 -18.28
CA ASP A 48 -2.22 -15.61 -17.56
C ASP A 48 -2.10 -15.50 -16.03
N GLY A 49 -1.17 -14.68 -15.52
CA GLY A 49 -0.87 -14.53 -14.11
C GLY A 49 -1.16 -13.13 -13.57
N MET A 50 -0.91 -12.95 -12.28
CA MET A 50 -1.06 -11.68 -11.59
C MET A 50 0.04 -11.47 -10.55
N ALA A 51 0.34 -10.21 -10.23
CA ALA A 51 1.25 -9.81 -9.17
C ALA A 51 0.67 -8.65 -8.37
N GLY A 52 0.64 -8.77 -7.05
CA GLY A 52 0.34 -7.67 -6.13
C GLY A 52 1.63 -6.97 -5.71
N LEU A 53 1.66 -5.65 -5.83
CA LEU A 53 2.75 -4.81 -5.36
C LEU A 53 2.20 -3.78 -4.36
N VAL A 54 2.96 -3.54 -3.29
CA VAL A 54 2.67 -2.52 -2.28
C VAL A 54 3.99 -1.87 -1.86
N GLY A 55 4.05 -0.54 -1.96
CA GLY A 55 5.22 0.25 -1.59
C GLY A 55 5.29 0.60 -0.10
N PRO A 56 4.23 1.14 0.54
CA PRO A 56 4.24 1.40 1.98
C PRO A 56 4.02 0.10 2.77
N HIS A 57 4.20 0.15 4.09
CA HIS A 57 4.05 -0.99 5.00
C HIS A 57 2.83 -0.83 5.90
N PRO A 58 1.61 -1.09 5.40
CA PRO A 58 0.41 -1.09 6.25
C PRO A 58 0.41 -2.23 7.29
N GLU A 59 1.32 -3.20 7.17
CA GLU A 59 1.58 -4.26 8.13
C GLU A 59 2.48 -3.84 9.29
N ALA A 60 3.10 -2.66 9.24
CA ALA A 60 4.04 -2.19 10.25
C ALA A 60 3.33 -2.07 11.61
N ASP A 61 3.82 -2.84 12.59
CA ASP A 61 3.30 -2.80 13.95
C ASP A 61 3.99 -1.72 14.80
N GLN A 62 3.58 -1.63 16.07
CA GLN A 62 4.15 -0.66 17.00
C GLN A 62 5.67 -0.81 17.18
N THR A 63 6.23 -2.01 17.02
CA THR A 63 7.67 -2.22 17.19
C THR A 63 8.49 -1.54 16.09
N TRP A 64 7.93 -1.43 14.88
CA TRP A 64 8.56 -0.72 13.76
C TRP A 64 8.55 0.79 14.02
N LEU A 65 7.41 1.31 14.48
CA LEU A 65 7.24 2.71 14.85
C LEU A 65 8.20 3.12 15.99
N ASP A 66 8.28 2.29 17.03
CA ASP A 66 9.16 2.52 18.18
C ASP A 66 10.63 2.55 17.76
N LYS A 67 11.05 1.58 16.93
CA LYS A 67 12.42 1.52 16.41
C LYS A 67 12.77 2.73 15.54
N ALA A 68 11.81 3.25 14.79
CA ALA A 68 11.98 4.44 13.96
C ALA A 68 11.82 5.76 14.75
N GLY A 69 11.33 5.71 16.00
CA GLY A 69 11.08 6.89 16.82
C GLY A 69 9.97 7.79 16.27
N ILE A 70 8.97 7.21 15.60
CA ILE A 70 7.85 7.94 14.98
C ILE A 70 6.52 7.50 15.60
N ALA A 71 5.53 8.38 15.54
CA ALA A 71 4.17 8.09 15.97
C ALA A 71 3.25 7.87 14.77
N ASP A 72 2.30 6.95 14.94
CA ASP A 72 1.17 6.74 14.05
C ASP A 72 -0.12 7.14 14.80
N PRO A 73 -0.71 8.31 14.49
CA PRO A 73 -1.87 8.81 15.19
C PRO A 73 -3.19 8.16 14.76
N ASP A 74 -3.28 7.63 13.53
CA ASP A 74 -4.53 7.11 12.98
C ASP A 74 -4.62 5.57 13.05
N ARG A 75 -3.48 4.86 13.08
CA ARG A 75 -3.34 3.41 13.33
C ARG A 75 -4.10 2.53 12.34
N ASP A 76 -4.19 1.22 12.59
CA ASP A 76 -5.18 0.33 11.94
C ASP A 76 -5.10 0.24 10.40
N ASP A 77 -3.91 0.50 9.84
CA ASP A 77 -3.67 0.42 8.39
C ASP A 77 -3.87 -1.00 7.82
N TRP A 78 -3.77 -2.03 8.69
CA TRP A 78 -4.04 -3.42 8.35
C TRP A 78 -5.42 -3.62 7.73
N ASN A 79 -6.44 -2.88 8.19
CA ASN A 79 -7.80 -2.98 7.66
C ASN A 79 -7.92 -2.54 6.20
N TYR A 80 -6.97 -1.75 5.70
CA TYR A 80 -6.90 -1.32 4.31
C TYR A 80 -6.05 -2.26 3.44
N ALA A 81 -5.06 -2.92 4.04
CA ALA A 81 -4.22 -3.90 3.36
C ALA A 81 -4.92 -5.24 3.11
N VAL A 82 -5.78 -5.69 4.02
CA VAL A 82 -6.46 -7.00 3.91
C VAL A 82 -7.30 -7.12 2.62
N PRO A 83 -8.14 -6.13 2.25
CA PRO A 83 -8.86 -6.19 0.98
C PRO A 83 -7.95 -6.24 -0.26
N PHE A 84 -6.76 -5.65 -0.18
CA PHE A 84 -5.76 -5.74 -1.25
C PHE A 84 -5.19 -7.16 -1.36
N VAL A 85 -4.76 -7.76 -0.26
CA VAL A 85 -4.23 -9.13 -0.25
C VAL A 85 -5.30 -10.14 -0.67
N ALA A 86 -6.54 -9.98 -0.21
CA ALA A 86 -7.65 -10.85 -0.59
C ALA A 86 -7.88 -10.90 -2.10
N ALA A 87 -7.75 -9.75 -2.79
CA ALA A 87 -7.89 -9.68 -4.25
C ALA A 87 -6.79 -10.41 -5.03
N LEU A 88 -5.74 -10.91 -4.37
CA LEU A 88 -4.70 -11.74 -4.98
C LEU A 88 -4.99 -13.25 -4.84
N LEU A 89 -6.01 -13.63 -4.09
CA LEU A 89 -6.39 -15.01 -3.81
C LEU A 89 -7.60 -15.49 -4.63
N ASP A 90 -8.24 -14.57 -5.35
CA ASP A 90 -9.38 -14.80 -6.26
C ASP A 90 -8.90 -15.10 -7.69
#